data_AF-A0A8J7U776-F1
#
_entry.id   AF-A0A8J7U776-F1
#
_cell.length_a   1.000
_cell.length_b   1.000
_cell.length_c   1.000
_cell.angle_alpha   90.00
_cell.angle_beta   90.00
_cell.angle_gamma   90.00
#
_symmetry.space_group_name_H-M   'P 1'
#
loop_
_entity.id
_entity.type
_entity.pdbx_description
1 polymer ?
#
loop_
_entity_poly.entity_id
_entity_poly.type
_entity_poly.pdbx_seq_one_letter_code
_entity_poly.pdbx_strand_id
1 'polypeptide(L)' 'MSLNYVSHPLIKENVVEDRLYQRNIVNVATKENTLVILPTALGKTVVAALVAVEVLLNNKSKKILMM' A
#
# COMPACT_ATOMS: atom_id res chain seq x y z
N MET A 1 -3.75 11.44 -20.23
CA MET A 1 -4.22 10.42 -19.27
C MET A 1 -4.60 11.15 -18.00
N SER A 2 -5.81 10.95 -17.48
CA SER A 2 -6.18 11.49 -16.17
C SER A 2 -5.38 10.75 -15.09
N LEU A 3 -4.71 11.51 -14.21
CA LEU A 3 -4.05 10.95 -13.04
C LEU A 3 -5.14 10.45 -12.07
N ASN A 4 -5.07 9.16 -11.73
CA ASN A 4 -5.90 8.57 -10.69
C ASN A 4 -5.07 8.48 -9.40
N TYR A 5 -5.72 8.70 -8.27
CA TYR A 5 -5.09 8.64 -6.95
C TYR A 5 -5.77 7.59 -6.09
N VAL A 6 -5.02 6.99 -5.17
CA VAL A 6 -5.57 6.07 -4.16
C VAL A 6 -6.52 6.83 -3.25
N SER A 7 -7.76 6.35 -3.14
CA SER A 7 -8.75 6.84 -2.18
C SER A 7 -8.87 5.85 -1.03
N HIS A 8 -8.50 6.27 0.18
CA HIS A 8 -8.54 5.42 1.37
C HIS A 8 -8.68 6.29 2.63
N PRO A 9 -9.49 5.92 3.65
CA PRO A 9 -9.76 6.77 4.83
C PRO A 9 -8.54 7.17 5.65
N LEU A 10 -7.46 6.39 5.57
CA LEU A 10 -6.19 6.64 6.28
C LEU A 10 -5.10 7.27 5.38
N ILE A 11 -5.42 7.65 4.14
CA ILE A 11 -4.50 8.28 3.20
C ILE A 11 -5.05 9.65 2.83
N LYS A 12 -4.20 10.68 2.85
CA LYS A 12 -4.57 12.01 2.38
C LYS A 12 -4.89 11.98 0.88
N GLU A 13 -5.92 12.69 0.46
CA GLU A 13 -6.30 12.76 -0.95
C GLU A 13 -5.16 13.28 -1.84
N ASN A 14 -5.10 12.75 -3.07
CA ASN A 14 -4.19 13.18 -4.14
C ASN A 14 -2.68 13.09 -3.82
N VAL A 15 -2.26 12.28 -2.83
CA VAL A 15 -0.83 12.11 -2.48
C VAL A 15 -0.17 10.85 -3.04
N VAL A 16 -0.94 9.80 -3.31
CA VAL A 16 -0.44 8.54 -3.88
C VAL A 16 -1.16 8.27 -5.19
N GLU A 17 -0.40 8.25 -6.29
CA GLU A 17 -0.91 7.86 -7.61
C GLU A 17 -1.34 6.38 -7.59
N ASP A 18 -2.52 6.07 -8.15
CA ASP A 18 -2.99 4.69 -8.29
C ASP A 18 -2.24 4.00 -9.43
N ARG A 19 -1.23 3.21 -9.04
CA ARG A 19 -0.45 2.38 -9.94
C ARG A 19 -0.87 0.93 -9.84
N LEU A 20 -1.31 0.36 -10.96
CA LEU A 20 -1.84 -1.01 -11.02
C LEU A 20 -0.90 -2.06 -10.40
N TYR A 21 0.42 -1.96 -10.65
CA TYR A 21 1.37 -2.92 -10.08
C TYR A 21 1.47 -2.83 -8.55
N GLN A 22 1.40 -1.62 -7.98
CA GLN A 22 1.41 -1.44 -6.52
C GLN A 22 0.13 -2.01 -5.91
N ARG A 23 -1.03 -1.71 -6.51
CA ARG A 23 -2.32 -2.25 -6.08
C ARG A 23 -2.36 -3.77 -6.11
N ASN A 24 -1.84 -4.39 -7.17
CA ASN A 24 -1.79 -5.85 -7.28
C ASN A 24 -0.90 -6.47 -6.18
N ILE A 25 0.24 -5.87 -5.87
CA ILE A 25 1.12 -6.34 -4.79
C ILE A 25 0.43 -6.19 -3.43
N VAL A 26 -0.22 -5.05 -3.17
CA VAL A 26 -0.96 -4.80 -1.92
C VAL A 26 -2.05 -5.85 -1.73
N ASN A 27 -2.84 -6.14 -2.77
CA ASN A 27 -3.93 -7.13 -2.72
C ASN A 27 -3.47 -8.55 -2.35
N VAL A 28 -2.24 -8.92 -2.71
CA VAL A 28 -1.64 -10.22 -2.33
C VAL A 28 -1.10 -10.14 -0.90
N ALA A 29 -0.31 -9.11 -0.61
CA ALA A 29 0.35 -8.92 0.68
C ALA A 29 -0.60 -8.73 1.88
N THR A 30 -1.84 -8.32 1.64
CA THR A 30 -2.87 -8.21 2.69
C THR A 30 -3.57 -9.54 3.01
N LYS A 31 -3.42 -10.55 2.15
CA LYS A 31 -4.05 -11.87 2.30
C LYS A 31 -3.08 -12.93 2.84
N GLU A 32 -1.81 -12.84 2.46
CA GLU A 32 -0.79 -13.81 2.84
C GLU A 32 0.60 -13.18 3.01
N ASN A 33 1.48 -13.88 3.76
CA ASN A 33 2.85 -13.43 3.98
C ASN A 33 3.59 -13.33 2.65
N THR A 34 4.09 -12.14 2.31
CA THR A 34 4.63 -11.83 0.98
C THR A 34 6.00 -11.16 1.08
N LEU A 35 6.99 -11.68 0.35
CA LEU A 35 8.28 -11.02 0.12
C LEU A 35 8.22 -10.20 -1.17
N VAL A 36 8.31 -8.87 -1.06
CA VAL A 36 8.23 -7.97 -2.22
C VAL A 36 9.63 -7.57 -2.69
N ILE A 37 10.00 -7.98 -3.90
CA ILE A 37 11.29 -7.63 -4.54
C ILE A 37 11.02 -6.65 -5.68
N LEU A 38 11.46 -5.39 -5.53
CA LEU A 38 11.39 -4.36 -6.56
C LEU A 38 12.67 -3.52 -6.60
N PRO A 39 13.08 -2.99 -7.77
CA PRO A 39 14.10 -1.93 -7.87
C PRO A 39 13.80 -0.70 -6.99
N THR A 40 14.83 0.10 -6.71
CA THR A 40 14.62 1.41 -6.05
C THR A 40 13.78 2.33 -6.95
N ALA A 41 13.19 3.38 -6.37
CA ALA A 41 12.29 4.32 -7.03
C ALA A 41 10.95 3.77 -7.58
N LEU A 42 10.70 2.45 -7.55
CA LEU A 42 9.38 1.88 -7.91
C LEU A 42 8.33 1.94 -6.78
N GLY A 43 8.68 2.56 -5.64
CA GLY A 43 7.72 2.78 -4.55
C GLY A 43 7.52 1.57 -3.64
N LYS A 44 8.58 0.80 -3.33
CA LYS A 44 8.56 -0.25 -2.28
C LYS A 44 7.98 0.28 -0.96
N THR A 45 8.39 1.47 -0.56
CA THR A 45 7.91 2.14 0.65
C THR A 45 6.41 2.48 0.57
N VAL A 46 5.94 2.90 -0.61
CA VAL A 46 4.52 3.17 -0.85
C VAL A 46 3.72 1.88 -0.75
N VAL A 47 4.19 0.79 -1.36
CA VAL A 47 3.56 -0.54 -1.23
C VAL A 47 3.46 -0.96 0.24
N ALA A 48 4.54 -0.84 1.02
CA ALA A 48 4.52 -1.17 2.44
C ALA A 48 3.51 -0.33 3.23
N ALA A 49 3.44 0.98 2.96
CA ALA A 49 2.48 1.87 3.60
C ALA A 49 1.03 1.53 3.21
N LEU A 50 0.77 1.20 1.94
CA LEU A 50 -0.56 0.79 1.46
C LEU A 50 -1.02 -0.52 2.11
N VAL A 51 -0.12 -1.50 2.27
CA VAL A 51 -0.42 -2.72 3.05
C VAL A 51 -0.72 -2.38 4.50
N ALA A 52 0.08 -1.52 5.13
CA ALA A 52 -0.10 -1.12 6.51
C ALA A 52 -1.47 -0.47 6.77
N VAL A 53 -1.91 0.46 5.92
CA VAL A 53 -3.21 1.11 6.09
C VAL A 53 -4.38 0.17 5.85
N GLU A 54 -4.28 -0.77 4.91
CA GLU A 54 -5.30 -1.80 4.68
C GLU A 54 -5.43 -2.74 5.90
N VAL A 55 -4.31 -3.13 6.49
CA VAL A 55 -4.29 -3.95 7.71
C VAL A 55 -4.92 -3.20 8.89
N LEU A 56 -4.59 -1.91 9.07
CA LEU A 56 -5.11 -1.09 10.16
C LEU A 56 -6.59 -0.74 9.99
N LEU A 57 -7.06 -0.54 8.75
CA LEU A 57 -8.47 -0.31 8.45
C LEU A 57 -9.31 -1.53 8.83
N ASN A 58 -8.84 -2.73 8.44
CA ASN A 58 -9.54 -3.98 8.69
C ASN A 58 -9.38 -4.49 10.14
N ASN A 59 -8.32 -4.07 10.84
CA ASN A 59 -8.07 -4.51 12.21
C ASN A 59 -7.32 -3.46 13.04
N LYS A 60 -8.08 -2.65 13.78
CA LYS A 60 -7.57 -1.53 14.57
C LYS A 60 -6.67 -1.92 15.75
N SER A 61 -6.65 -3.19 16.17
CA SER A 61 -5.79 -3.65 17.28
C SER A 61 -4.42 -4.15 16.82
N LYS A 62 -4.22 -4.37 15.51
CA LYS A 62 -2.93 -4.75 14.96
C LYS A 62 -1.93 -3.62 15.07
N LYS A 63 -0.65 -4.00 15.18
CA LYS A 63 0.49 -3.07 15.20
C LYS A 63 1.36 -3.31 13.98
N ILE A 64 1.85 -2.23 13.40
CA ILE A 64 2.75 -2.26 12.24
C ILE A 64 4.15 -1.87 12.72
N LEU A 65 5.15 -2.69 12.38
CA LEU A 65 6.56 -2.36 12.53
C LEU A 65 7.11 -2.07 11.13
N MET A 66 7.71 -0.90 10.96
CA MET A 66 8.39 -0.49 9.73
C MET A 66 9.82 -0.11 10.10
N MET A 67 10.79 -0.77 9.47
CA MET A 67 12.23 -0.59 9.71
C MET A 67 12.92 -0.09 8.45
#